data_AF-A0A4S4MV01-F1
#
_entry.id   AF-A0A4S4MV01-F1
#
_cell.length_a   1.000
_cell.length_b   1.000
_cell.length_c   1.000
_cell.angle_alpha   90.00
_cell.angle_beta   90.00
_cell.angle_gamma   90.00
#
_symmetry.space_group_name_H-M   'P 1'
#
loop_
_entity.id
_entity.type
_entity.pdbx_description
1 polymer ?
#
loop_
_entity_poly.entity_id
_entity_poly.type
_entity_poly.pdbx_seq_one_letter_code
_entity_poly.pdbx_strand_id
1 'polypeptide(L)'
;MKADPLAASSHHGPISVYIAPTASNGTGEVWVKLFEDTYNVTNATWAVDRLITAHGQHSIGIPNIETGDYLLRAEIIALHEADSLYSVNPIRGAQFYISCAQVHINATVSDPTKLPAGVAFPGAYTDSTPGIQFNIYTQDAANYVPPGPDVWSDADGGSISQVGVAALARRMLRFGI
;
A
#
# COMPACT_ATOMS: atom_id res chain seq x y z
N MET A 1 -20.24 -18.39 8.71
CA MET A 1 -19.97 -16.95 8.53
C MET A 1 -19.53 -16.79 7.10
N LYS A 2 -20.31 -16.09 6.25
CA LYS A 2 -19.84 -15.70 4.92
C LYS A 2 -18.62 -14.80 5.13
N ALA A 3 -17.51 -15.08 4.45
CA ALA A 3 -16.39 -14.18 4.42
C ALA A 3 -16.87 -12.88 3.77
N ASP A 4 -16.87 -11.78 4.52
CA ASP A 4 -17.00 -10.46 3.93
C ASP A 4 -15.79 -10.26 3.00
N PRO A 5 -15.97 -9.80 1.75
CA PRO A 5 -14.85 -9.63 0.84
C PRO A 5 -13.95 -8.51 1.38
N LEU A 6 -12.67 -8.83 1.60
CA LEU A 6 -11.62 -7.90 2.02
C LEU A 6 -11.52 -6.69 1.07
N ALA A 7 -11.74 -6.96 -0.22
CA ALA A 7 -12.02 -6.00 -1.27
C ALA A 7 -12.91 -6.69 -2.31
N ALA A 8 -13.75 -5.95 -3.02
CA ALA A 8 -14.50 -6.53 -4.13
C ALA A 8 -13.54 -6.91 -5.26
N SER A 9 -13.78 -8.03 -5.94
CA SER A 9 -12.91 -8.52 -7.03
C SER A 9 -12.84 -7.57 -8.24
N SER A 10 -13.72 -6.56 -8.32
CA SER A 10 -13.66 -5.52 -9.34
C SER A 10 -12.62 -4.43 -9.05
N HIS A 11 -12.12 -4.34 -7.81
CA HIS A 11 -11.26 -3.25 -7.35
C HIS A 11 -9.78 -3.47 -7.72
N HIS A 12 -9.52 -3.90 -8.95
CA HIS A 12 -8.17 -4.07 -9.49
C HIS A 12 -7.34 -2.78 -9.32
N GLY A 13 -6.06 -2.96 -8.98
CA GLY A 13 -5.12 -1.85 -8.88
C GLY A 13 -3.91 -2.16 -7.99
N PRO A 14 -3.04 -1.16 -7.78
CA PRO A 14 -1.79 -1.32 -7.05
C PRO A 14 -1.96 -1.24 -5.53
N ILE A 15 -0.89 -1.64 -4.82
CA ILE A 15 -0.72 -1.50 -3.39
C ILE A 15 0.65 -0.88 -3.10
N SER A 16 0.67 0.16 -2.28
CA SER A 16 1.90 0.85 -1.86
C SER A 16 1.96 0.96 -0.34
N VAL A 17 3.17 1.02 0.22
CA VAL A 17 3.38 1.33 1.64
C VAL A 17 4.41 2.44 1.77
N TYR A 18 4.09 3.44 2.59
CA TYR A 18 4.95 4.57 2.90
C TYR A 18 5.26 4.63 4.40
N ILE A 19 6.35 5.29 4.74
CA ILE A 19 6.75 5.58 6.12
C ILE A 19 7.01 7.07 6.32
N ALA A 20 6.66 7.60 7.50
CA ALA A 20 6.98 8.96 7.93
C ALA A 20 7.22 9.00 9.45
N PRO A 21 8.04 9.92 9.98
CA PRO A 21 8.16 10.10 11.43
C PRO A 21 6.84 10.56 12.05
N THR A 22 6.42 10.00 13.18
CA THR A 22 5.17 10.40 13.87
C THR A 22 5.15 11.88 14.24
N ALA A 23 6.32 12.48 14.52
CA ALA A 23 6.46 13.90 14.82
C ALA A 23 5.98 14.82 13.68
N SER A 24 5.95 14.34 12.43
CA SER A 24 5.40 15.09 11.29
C SER A 24 3.87 15.11 11.26
N ASN A 25 3.22 14.20 12.00
CA ASN A 25 1.79 13.89 11.89
C ASN A 25 1.34 13.63 10.43
N GLY A 26 2.24 13.12 9.59
CA GLY A 26 1.99 12.89 8.16
C GLY A 26 1.91 14.14 7.28
N THR A 27 2.30 15.31 7.80
CA THR A 27 2.25 16.59 7.09
C THR A 27 3.60 16.96 6.46
N GLY A 28 3.56 17.63 5.30
CA GLY A 28 4.75 18.02 4.54
C GLY A 28 5.35 16.86 3.72
N GLU A 29 6.55 17.08 3.21
CA GLU A 29 7.29 16.15 2.33
C GLU A 29 8.00 15.04 3.14
N VAL A 30 7.20 14.18 3.77
CA VAL A 30 7.68 13.24 4.80
C VAL A 30 7.48 11.77 4.45
N TRP A 31 6.69 11.47 3.43
CA TRP A 31 6.34 10.08 3.09
C TRP A 31 7.36 9.47 2.15
N VAL A 32 8.10 8.48 2.64
CA VAL A 32 9.08 7.69 1.87
C VAL A 32 8.44 6.36 1.48
N LYS A 33 8.48 5.99 0.21
CA LYS A 33 7.88 4.73 -0.28
C LYS A 33 8.78 3.55 0.07
N LEU A 34 8.23 2.54 0.76
CA LEU A 34 8.92 1.30 1.14
C LEU A 34 8.52 0.11 0.26
N PHE A 35 7.33 0.16 -0.34
CA PHE A 35 6.80 -0.95 -1.12
C PHE A 35 5.88 -0.43 -2.21
N GLU A 36 5.94 -1.09 -3.36
CA GLU A 36 5.06 -0.90 -4.50
C GLU A 36 4.83 -2.26 -5.15
N ASP A 37 3.58 -2.59 -5.42
CA ASP A 37 3.21 -3.71 -6.24
C ASP A 37 1.99 -3.36 -7.09
N THR A 38 2.09 -3.63 -8.40
CA THR A 38 1.12 -3.17 -9.40
C THR A 38 0.48 -4.35 -10.14
N TYR A 39 0.79 -4.53 -11.42
CA TYR A 39 0.33 -5.62 -12.26
C TYR A 39 1.47 -6.61 -12.50
N ASN A 40 1.24 -7.86 -12.14
CA ASN A 40 2.17 -8.95 -12.39
C ASN A 40 1.86 -9.59 -13.74
N VAL A 41 2.71 -9.32 -14.74
CA VAL A 41 2.54 -9.84 -16.11
C VAL A 41 2.65 -11.36 -16.19
N THR A 42 3.47 -12.00 -15.36
CA THR A 42 3.67 -13.46 -15.36
C THR A 42 2.39 -14.19 -14.95
N ASN A 43 1.71 -13.68 -13.92
CA ASN A 43 0.50 -14.29 -13.35
C ASN A 43 -0.79 -13.64 -13.86
N ALA A 44 -0.69 -12.60 -14.69
CA ALA A 44 -1.81 -11.78 -15.16
C ALA A 44 -2.74 -11.30 -14.03
N THR A 45 -2.16 -10.77 -12.95
CA THR A 45 -2.91 -10.37 -11.74
C THR A 45 -2.46 -9.01 -11.22
N TRP A 46 -3.44 -8.21 -10.78
CA TRP A 46 -3.18 -7.01 -9.99
C TRP A 46 -2.77 -7.35 -8.56
N ALA A 47 -2.16 -6.39 -7.87
CA ALA A 47 -1.83 -6.49 -6.46
C ALA A 47 -3.07 -6.77 -5.60
N VAL A 48 -4.20 -6.12 -5.88
CA VAL A 48 -5.47 -6.40 -5.19
C VAL A 48 -5.96 -7.84 -5.37
N ASP A 49 -5.79 -8.43 -6.55
CA ASP A 49 -6.20 -9.82 -6.80
C ASP A 49 -5.40 -10.80 -5.92
N ARG A 50 -4.09 -10.53 -5.82
CA ARG A 50 -3.19 -11.28 -4.94
C ARG A 50 -3.47 -11.00 -3.47
N LEU A 51 -3.88 -9.79 -3.10
CA LEU A 51 -4.26 -9.45 -1.73
C LEU A 51 -5.49 -10.23 -1.28
N ILE A 52 -6.50 -10.35 -2.15
CA ILE A 52 -7.69 -11.18 -1.91
C ILE A 52 -7.27 -12.64 -1.70
N THR A 53 -6.40 -13.15 -2.57
CA THR A 53 -5.85 -14.52 -2.47
C THR A 53 -5.04 -14.72 -1.18
N ALA A 54 -4.31 -13.71 -0.73
CA ALA A 54 -3.52 -13.69 0.50
C ALA A 54 -4.36 -13.45 1.76
N HIS A 55 -5.70 -13.48 1.67
CA HIS A 55 -6.59 -13.20 2.79
C HIS A 55 -6.33 -11.83 3.44
N GLY A 56 -6.05 -10.82 2.62
CA GLY A 56 -5.89 -9.43 3.06
C GLY A 56 -4.52 -9.13 3.63
N GLN A 57 -3.56 -10.04 3.45
CA GLN A 57 -2.23 -9.93 4.04
C GLN A 57 -1.23 -9.47 2.98
N HIS A 58 -0.50 -8.42 3.35
CA HIS A 58 0.71 -7.98 2.69
C HIS A 58 1.69 -7.54 3.78
N SER A 59 2.98 -7.59 3.48
CA SER A 59 4.05 -7.34 4.44
C SER A 59 5.13 -6.48 3.81
N ILE A 60 5.85 -5.74 4.64
CA ILE A 60 7.08 -5.05 4.30
C ILE A 60 8.20 -5.52 5.24
N GLY A 61 9.44 -5.51 4.76
CA GLY A 61 10.60 -5.48 5.64
C GLY A 61 10.73 -4.09 6.27
N ILE A 62 11.09 -4.04 7.55
CA ILE A 62 11.41 -2.77 8.21
C ILE A 62 12.87 -2.46 7.93
N PRO A 63 13.19 -1.37 7.20
CA PRO A 63 14.57 -1.02 6.88
C PRO A 63 15.36 -0.67 8.15
N ASN A 64 16.69 -0.73 8.06
CA ASN A 64 17.59 -0.38 9.16
C ASN A 64 17.64 1.14 9.36
N ILE A 65 16.60 1.71 9.97
CA ILE A 65 16.45 3.13 10.20
C ILE A 65 16.60 3.51 11.68
N GLU A 66 16.75 4.81 11.93
CA GLU A 66 16.90 5.36 13.28
C GLU A 66 15.78 4.88 14.22
N THR A 67 16.13 4.68 15.50
CA THR A 67 15.12 4.35 16.52
C THR A 67 14.12 5.49 16.66
N GLY A 68 12.83 5.17 16.68
CA GLY A 68 11.80 6.18 16.86
C GLY A 68 10.38 5.70 16.58
N ASP A 69 9.45 6.65 16.71
CA ASP A 69 8.04 6.45 16.38
C ASP A 69 7.76 6.87 14.94
N TYR A 70 7.14 5.97 14.18
CA TYR A 70 6.81 6.16 12.77
C TYR A 70 5.34 5.85 12.48
N LEU A 71 4.83 6.45 11.41
CA LEU A 71 3.58 6.11 10.76
C LEU A 71 3.89 5.25 9.53
N LEU A 72 3.27 4.08 9.44
CA LEU A 72 3.22 3.27 8.23
C LEU A 72 1.87 3.53 7.55
N ARG A 73 1.89 4.08 6.33
CA ARG A 73 0.71 4.35 5.50
C ARG A 73 0.62 3.29 4.41
N ALA A 74 -0.30 2.34 4.56
CA ALA A 74 -0.66 1.41 3.51
C ALA A 74 -1.76 2.04 2.63
N GLU A 75 -1.63 1.89 1.31
CA GLU A 75 -2.55 2.43 0.33
C GLU A 75 -2.89 1.38 -0.72
N ILE A 76 -4.18 1.20 -0.97
CA ILE A 76 -4.70 0.50 -2.14
C ILE A 76 -5.36 1.54 -3.04
N ILE A 77 -5.07 1.49 -4.34
CA ILE A 77 -5.75 2.32 -5.34
C ILE A 77 -6.63 1.41 -6.19
N ALA A 78 -7.95 1.53 -6.08
CA ALA A 78 -8.87 0.78 -6.94
C ALA A 78 -9.18 1.57 -8.22
N LEU A 79 -8.98 0.94 -9.38
CA LEU A 79 -8.95 1.59 -10.69
C LEU A 79 -10.22 1.39 -11.53
N HIS A 80 -11.24 0.72 -11.01
CA HIS A 80 -12.46 0.38 -11.77
C HIS A 80 -13.26 1.60 -12.27
N GLU A 81 -13.05 2.78 -11.68
CA GLU A 81 -13.62 4.05 -12.15
C GLU A 81 -12.56 5.12 -12.44
N ALA A 82 -11.29 4.70 -12.53
CA ALA A 82 -10.15 5.58 -12.80
C ALA A 82 -10.04 5.98 -14.28
N ASP A 83 -10.97 5.56 -15.13
CA ASP A 83 -11.10 6.11 -16.49
C ASP A 83 -11.54 7.59 -16.47
N SER A 84 -12.13 8.03 -15.36
CA SER A 84 -12.56 9.40 -15.09
C SER A 84 -11.74 9.99 -13.95
N LEU A 85 -11.55 11.30 -13.95
CA LEU A 85 -10.95 12.03 -12.83
C LEU A 85 -12.04 12.49 -11.86
N TYR A 86 -11.79 12.35 -10.55
CA TYR A 86 -12.72 12.82 -9.50
C TYR A 86 -12.96 14.33 -9.57
N SER A 87 -11.93 15.11 -9.90
CA SER A 87 -11.99 16.56 -10.08
C SER A 87 -12.95 17.01 -11.19
N VAL A 88 -13.18 16.14 -12.19
CA VAL A 88 -14.07 16.37 -13.34
C VAL A 88 -15.44 15.74 -13.09
N ASN A 89 -15.47 14.53 -12.54
CA ASN A 89 -16.69 13.78 -12.25
C ASN A 89 -16.62 13.18 -10.83
N PRO A 90 -17.24 13.84 -9.83
CA PRO A 90 -17.05 13.48 -8.42
C PRO A 90 -17.78 12.19 -7.99
N ILE A 91 -18.54 11.56 -8.88
CA ILE A 91 -19.13 10.22 -8.64
C ILE A 91 -18.27 9.09 -9.23
N ARG A 92 -17.10 9.40 -9.78
CA ARG A 92 -16.11 8.47 -10.33
C ARG A 92 -14.70 8.89 -9.91
N GLY A 93 -13.68 8.14 -10.32
CA GLY A 93 -12.28 8.40 -9.98
C GLY A 93 -11.57 7.16 -9.47
N ALA A 94 -10.23 7.24 -9.42
CA ALA A 94 -9.44 6.32 -8.63
C ALA A 94 -9.89 6.40 -7.15
N GLN A 95 -10.09 5.25 -6.52
CA GLN A 95 -10.53 5.18 -5.12
C GLN A 95 -9.36 4.75 -4.23
N PHE A 96 -9.05 5.57 -3.24
CA PHE A 96 -7.91 5.36 -2.34
C PHE A 96 -8.39 4.79 -1.01
N TYR A 97 -7.94 3.58 -0.69
CA TYR A 97 -8.15 2.95 0.61
C TYR A 97 -6.87 3.06 1.42
N ILE A 98 -6.84 3.99 2.35
CA ILE A 98 -5.64 4.37 3.10
C ILE A 98 -5.79 3.97 4.56
N SER A 99 -4.77 3.35 5.12
CA SER A 99 -4.69 3.03 6.54
C SER A 99 -3.32 3.39 7.09
N CYS A 100 -3.28 4.04 8.26
CA CYS A 100 -2.06 4.37 8.97
C CYS A 100 -1.92 3.55 10.25
N ALA A 101 -0.77 2.90 10.43
CA ALA A 101 -0.40 2.22 11.66
C ALA A 101 0.74 2.98 12.36
N GLN A 102 0.63 3.17 13.67
CA GLN A 102 1.73 3.68 14.49
C GLN A 102 2.65 2.52 14.89
N VAL A 103 3.94 2.67 14.65
CA VAL A 103 4.96 1.68 15.01
C VAL A 103 6.12 2.35 15.73
N HIS A 104 6.69 1.65 16.70
CA HIS A 104 7.97 2.02 17.31
C HIS A 104 9.05 1.11 16.74
N ILE A 105 10.04 1.69 16.08
CA ILE A 105 11.16 0.96 15.49
C ILE A 105 12.36 1.10 16.41
N ASN A 106 12.99 -0.03 16.73
CA ASN A 106 14.29 -0.07 17.39
C ASN A 106 15.35 -0.41 16.35
N ALA A 107 16.35 0.45 16.20
CA ALA A 107 17.50 0.18 15.35
C ALA A 107 18.22 -1.10 15.81
N THR A 108 18.51 -1.97 14.85
CA THR A 108 19.20 -3.25 15.07
C THR A 108 20.68 -3.19 14.69
N VAL A 109 21.12 -2.07 14.11
CA VAL A 109 22.48 -1.81 13.63
C VAL A 109 23.10 -0.61 14.35
N SER A 110 24.44 -0.54 14.37
CA SER A 110 25.18 0.52 15.06
C SER A 110 25.13 1.88 14.36
N ASP A 111 24.86 1.90 13.05
CA ASP A 111 24.79 3.11 12.22
C ASP A 111 23.52 3.05 11.35
N PRO A 112 22.34 3.34 11.94
CA PRO A 112 21.07 3.25 11.23
C PRO A 112 20.88 4.43 10.27
N THR A 113 20.22 4.16 9.13
CA THR A 113 19.97 5.18 8.11
C THR A 113 18.87 6.14 8.53
N LYS A 114 19.11 7.45 8.36
CA LYS A 114 18.05 8.45 8.46
C LYS A 114 17.14 8.39 7.22
N LEU A 115 15.82 8.48 7.41
CA LEU A 115 14.89 8.54 6.27
C LEU A 115 15.24 9.72 5.34
N PRO A 116 15.24 9.51 4.01
CA PRO A 116 15.43 10.58 3.04
C PRO A 116 14.24 11.55 3.04
N ALA A 117 14.35 12.63 2.26
CA ALA A 117 13.20 13.49 1.98
C ALA A 117 12.08 12.66 1.30
N GLY A 118 10.85 12.86 1.75
CA GLY A 118 9.69 12.14 1.22
C GLY A 118 8.89 12.98 0.24
N VAL A 119 7.65 12.56 0.01
CA VAL A 119 6.62 13.32 -0.71
C VAL A 119 5.48 13.71 0.24
N ALA A 120 4.60 14.61 -0.20
CA ALA A 120 3.47 15.07 0.59
C ALA A 120 2.16 14.35 0.23
N PHE A 121 1.35 14.01 1.23
CA PHE A 121 -0.03 13.58 1.05
C PHE A 121 -0.95 14.47 1.91
N PRO A 122 -1.83 15.30 1.32
CA PRO A 122 -2.02 15.52 -0.12
C PRO A 122 -0.84 16.26 -0.79
N GLY A 123 -0.70 16.10 -2.11
CA GLY A 123 0.29 16.82 -2.94
C GLY A 123 0.96 15.96 -4.01
N ALA A 124 1.44 14.77 -3.65
CA ALA A 124 2.19 13.89 -4.55
C ALA A 124 1.37 13.36 -5.73
N TYR A 125 0.05 13.21 -5.53
CA TYR A 125 -0.87 12.74 -6.56
C TYR A 125 -1.69 13.90 -7.10
N THR A 126 -1.65 14.05 -8.41
CA THR A 126 -2.38 15.05 -9.19
C THR A 126 -3.16 14.34 -10.29
N ASP A 127 -4.10 15.04 -10.92
CA ASP A 127 -4.83 14.52 -12.07
C ASP A 127 -3.91 14.06 -13.22
N SER A 128 -2.74 14.69 -13.36
CA SER A 128 -1.73 14.36 -14.36
C SER A 128 -0.71 13.30 -13.92
N THR A 129 -0.73 12.87 -12.67
CA THR A 129 0.23 11.87 -12.17
C THR A 129 -0.07 10.52 -12.84
N PRO A 130 0.94 9.82 -13.39
CA PRO A 130 0.75 8.50 -13.98
C PRO A 130 0.00 7.55 -13.03
N GLY A 131 -0.92 6.76 -13.59
CA GLY A 131 -1.69 5.76 -12.85
C GLY A 131 -2.89 6.29 -12.06
N ILE A 132 -3.09 7.61 -11.96
CA ILE A 132 -4.29 8.22 -11.35
C ILE A 132 -5.50 8.14 -12.28
N GLN A 133 -5.31 8.51 -13.56
CA GLN A 133 -6.29 8.26 -14.61
C GLN A 133 -5.81 7.10 -15.49
N PHE A 134 -6.51 5.96 -15.44
CA PHE A 134 -6.18 4.76 -16.20
C PHE A 134 -7.45 3.93 -16.46
N ASN A 135 -7.64 3.49 -17.70
CA ASN A 135 -8.79 2.65 -18.06
C ASN A 135 -8.37 1.18 -18.12
N ILE A 136 -8.62 0.45 -17.03
CA ILE A 136 -8.29 -0.98 -16.90
C ILE A 136 -9.04 -1.91 -17.89
N TYR A 137 -10.09 -1.42 -18.55
CA TYR A 137 -10.92 -2.22 -19.46
C TYR A 137 -10.45 -2.16 -20.92
N THR A 138 -9.73 -1.09 -21.28
CA THR A 138 -9.34 -0.83 -22.67
C THR A 138 -7.82 -0.71 -22.85
N GLN A 139 -7.09 -0.38 -21.79
CA GLN A 139 -5.64 -0.29 -21.81
C GLN A 139 -5.00 -1.58 -21.30
N ASP A 140 -3.82 -1.90 -21.84
CA ASP A 140 -3.05 -3.06 -21.36
C ASP A 140 -2.50 -2.79 -19.96
N ALA A 141 -2.87 -3.64 -19.00
CA ALA A 141 -2.43 -3.55 -17.62
C ALA A 141 -0.89 -3.66 -17.48
N ALA A 142 -0.20 -4.30 -18.44
CA ALA A 142 1.26 -4.34 -18.46
C ALA A 142 1.92 -2.96 -18.63
N ASN A 143 1.18 -1.98 -19.14
CA ASN A 143 1.66 -0.60 -19.32
C ASN A 143 1.28 0.32 -18.14
N TYR A 144 0.65 -0.21 -17.09
CA TYR A 144 0.28 0.59 -15.92
C TYR A 144 1.53 1.07 -15.18
N VAL A 145 1.66 2.39 -15.02
CA VAL A 145 2.69 3.02 -14.20
C VAL A 145 2.02 3.57 -12.94
N PRO A 146 2.45 3.15 -11.74
CA PRO A 146 1.83 3.61 -10.49
C PRO A 146 2.19 5.07 -10.18
N PRO A 147 1.37 5.76 -9.38
CA PRO A 147 1.68 7.11 -8.94
C PRO A 147 2.73 7.14 -7.81
N GLY A 148 3.28 8.33 -7.59
CA GLY A 148 4.23 8.61 -6.51
C GLY A 148 5.69 8.35 -6.88
N PRO A 149 6.60 8.50 -5.90
CA PRO A 149 8.02 8.28 -6.12
C PRO A 149 8.34 6.79 -6.33
N ASP A 150 9.55 6.50 -6.77
CA ASP A 150 10.09 5.14 -6.75
C ASP A 150 10.20 4.62 -5.31
N VAL A 151 10.26 3.28 -5.17
CA VAL A 151 10.58 2.65 -3.89
C VAL A 151 11.99 3.09 -3.47
N TRP A 152 12.14 3.49 -2.20
CA TRP A 152 13.43 3.88 -1.66
C TRP A 152 14.44 2.73 -1.75
N SER A 153 15.67 3.04 -2.18
CA SER A 153 16.72 2.05 -2.45
C SER A 153 17.05 1.15 -1.25
N ASP A 154 16.90 1.67 -0.02
CA ASP A 154 17.25 0.93 1.20
C ASP A 154 16.01 0.28 1.83
N ALA A 155 14.86 0.28 1.14
CA ALA A 155 13.70 -0.48 1.58
C ALA A 155 14.00 -1.98 1.54
N ASP A 156 13.61 -2.69 2.59
CA ASP A 156 13.90 -4.12 2.77
C ASP A 156 12.88 -5.03 2.04
N GLY A 157 12.25 -4.49 1.00
CA GLY A 157 11.25 -5.17 0.19
C GLY A 157 9.93 -5.45 0.91
N GLY A 158 9.13 -6.33 0.31
CA GLY A 158 7.82 -6.71 0.81
C GLY A 158 7.17 -7.77 -0.05
N SER A 159 6.01 -8.26 0.37
CA SER A 159 5.24 -9.22 -0.42
C SER A 159 3.75 -9.14 -0.14
N ILE A 160 2.95 -9.54 -1.13
CA ILE A 160 1.52 -9.84 -0.94
C ILE A 160 1.41 -11.36 -0.84
N SER A 161 1.37 -11.85 0.40
CA SER A 161 1.30 -13.27 0.71
C SER A 161 0.70 -13.49 2.10
N GLN A 162 0.06 -14.64 2.28
CA GLN A 162 -0.49 -15.02 3.57
C GLN A 162 0.64 -15.44 4.51
N VAL A 163 0.81 -14.72 5.62
CA VAL A 163 1.82 -15.03 6.67
C VAL A 163 1.21 -15.72 7.89
N GLY A 164 -0.12 -15.73 8.00
CA GLY A 164 -0.82 -16.42 9.08
C GLY A 164 -2.27 -16.77 8.75
N VAL A 165 -2.84 -17.71 9.53
CA VAL A 165 -4.24 -18.14 9.38
C VAL A 165 -5.07 -17.58 10.54
N ALA A 166 -5.76 -16.47 10.30
CA ALA A 166 -6.56 -15.78 11.32
C ALA A 166 -7.62 -16.67 11.99
N ALA A 167 -8.16 -17.66 11.26
CA ALA A 167 -9.16 -18.59 11.78
C ALA A 167 -8.63 -19.48 12.92
N LEU A 168 -7.32 -19.79 12.94
CA LEU A 168 -6.70 -20.61 13.99
C LEU A 168 -6.49 -19.82 15.29
N ALA A 169 -6.24 -18.51 15.22
CA ALA A 169 -6.07 -17.64 16.39
C ALA A 169 -7.34 -17.58 17.28
N ARG A 170 -8.53 -17.68 16.68
CA ARG A 170 -9.80 -17.68 17.43
C ARG A 170 -10.10 -19.00 18.16
N ARG A 171 -9.46 -20.11 17.79
CA ARG A 171 -9.73 -21.44 18.38
C ARG A 171 -8.96 -21.67 19.68
N MET A 172 -7.81 -21.02 19.87
CA MET A 172 -7.02 -21.14 21.12
C MET A 172 -7.64 -20.39 22.31
N LEU A 173 -8.46 -19.36 22.08
CA LEU A 173 -9.17 -18.63 23.14
C LEU A 173 -10.40 -19.38 23.70
N ARG A 174 -10.76 -20.55 23.16
CA ARG A 174 -11.95 -21.32 23.58
C ARG A 174 -11.63 -22.61 24.35
N PHE A 175 -10.37 -22.92 24.59
CA PHE A 175 -9.95 -24.10 25.38
C PHE A 175 -9.26 -23.73 26.71
N GLY A 176 -9.44 -22.51 27.19
CA GLY A 176 -9.04 -22.09 28.54
C GLY A 176 -10.24 -22.03 29.49
N ILE A 177 -10.76 -23.19 29.90
CA ILE A 177 -11.44 -23.45 31.18
C ILE A 177 -11.03 -24.86 31.62
#